data_AF-A0A2W0CGN4-F1
#
_entry.id   AF-A0A2W0CGN4-F1
#
_cell.length_a   1.000
_cell.length_b   1.000
_cell.length_c   1.000
_cell.angle_alpha   90.00
_cell.angle_beta   90.00
_cell.angle_gamma   90.00
#
_symmetry.space_group_name_H-M   'P 1'
#
loop_
_entity.id
_entity.type
_entity.pdbx_description
1 polymer ?
#
loop_
_entity_poly.entity_id
_entity_poly.type
_entity_poly.pdbx_seq_one_letter_code
_entity_poly.pdbx_strand_id
1 'polypeptide(L)'
;MIVMINGAFGSGKTSAAMMLQPLINNSMIYDPEEIGYMIRKLIPEECREENERTDDFQDIELWRVLTVKTAVEVRRKYNKHLIVPMTIYKEENFNHIYNGFKAIDEELYHFSLVATEETIYKRLAKRGDEFWRLAVSTSAEGCACSEG
;
A
#
# COMPACT_ATOMS: atom_id res chain seq x y z
N MET A 1 2.28 17.12 -7.94
CA MET A 1 1.28 16.18 -7.42
C MET A 1 1.67 14.69 -7.36
N ILE A 2 1.41 14.07 -6.20
CA ILE A 2 1.30 12.63 -5.95
C ILE A 2 -0.08 12.33 -5.34
N VAL A 3 -0.77 11.29 -5.82
CA VAL A 3 -2.06 10.83 -5.29
C VAL A 3 -1.90 9.44 -4.70
N MET A 4 -1.95 9.34 -3.38
CA MET A 4 -1.89 8.08 -2.64
C MET A 4 -3.30 7.57 -2.34
N ILE A 5 -3.61 6.35 -2.77
CA ILE A 5 -4.92 5.70 -2.55
C ILE A 5 -4.70 4.49 -1.65
N ASN A 6 -4.90 4.66 -0.34
CA ASN A 6 -4.77 3.60 0.66
C ASN A 6 -6.12 2.88 0.92
N GLY A 7 -6.08 1.75 1.62
CA GLY A 7 -7.27 1.00 2.05
C GLY A 7 -7.01 -0.50 2.12
N ALA A 8 -7.97 -1.26 2.64
CA ALA A 8 -7.83 -2.71 2.82
C ALA A 8 -7.65 -3.48 1.50
N PHE A 9 -7.10 -4.70 1.57
CA PHE A 9 -7.07 -5.61 0.42
C PHE A 9 -8.48 -5.82 -0.14
N GLY A 10 -8.61 -5.80 -1.48
CA GLY A 10 -9.91 -5.93 -2.14
C GLY A 10 -10.83 -4.69 -2.10
N SER A 11 -10.41 -3.57 -1.47
CA SER A 11 -11.22 -2.34 -1.41
C SER A 11 -11.42 -1.65 -2.77
N GLY A 12 -10.61 -2.02 -3.78
CA GLY A 12 -10.75 -1.53 -5.16
C GLY A 12 -9.76 -0.43 -5.55
N LYS A 13 -8.68 -0.25 -4.79
CA LYS A 13 -7.65 0.78 -5.01
C LYS A 13 -7.05 0.75 -6.42
N THR A 14 -6.66 -0.44 -6.89
CA THR A 14 -6.11 -0.62 -8.24
C THR A 14 -7.12 -0.20 -9.31
N SER A 15 -8.39 -0.57 -9.15
CA SER A 15 -9.46 -0.14 -10.06
C SER A 15 -9.68 1.38 -9.99
N ALA A 16 -9.66 1.97 -8.80
CA ALA A 16 -9.77 3.41 -8.62
C ALA A 16 -8.59 4.16 -9.28
N ALA A 17 -7.37 3.66 -9.10
CA ALA A 17 -6.17 4.21 -9.74
C ALA A 17 -6.27 4.15 -11.28
N MET A 18 -6.73 3.02 -11.84
CA MET A 18 -6.94 2.84 -13.28
C MET A 18 -8.01 3.78 -13.85
N MET A 19 -9.10 4.01 -13.10
CA MET A 19 -10.14 4.97 -13.51
C MET A 19 -9.70 6.42 -13.37
N LEU A 20 -8.84 6.72 -12.38
CA LEU A 20 -8.36 8.08 -12.11
C LEU A 20 -7.26 8.51 -13.11
N GLN A 21 -6.38 7.60 -13.50
CA GLN A 21 -5.24 7.88 -14.38
C GLN A 21 -5.59 8.65 -15.67
N PRO A 22 -6.64 8.29 -16.45
CA PRO A 22 -7.00 9.05 -17.65
C PRO A 22 -7.59 10.44 -17.35
N LEU A 23 -8.04 10.70 -16.11
CA LEU A 23 -8.61 12.00 -15.71
C LEU A 23 -7.55 13.01 -15.27
N ILE A 24 -6.36 12.52 -14.89
CA ILE A 24 -5.23 13.35 -14.49
C ILE A 24 -4.22 13.41 -15.63
N ASN A 25 -4.13 14.55 -16.30
CA ASN A 25 -3.14 14.79 -17.35
C ASN A 25 -1.72 14.54 -16.84
N ASN A 26 -0.84 13.99 -17.69
CA ASN A 26 0.56 13.73 -17.36
C ASN A 26 0.75 12.82 -16.13
N SER A 27 -0.18 11.89 -15.88
CA SER A 27 -0.09 10.94 -14.77
C SER A 27 0.31 9.54 -15.20
N MET A 28 0.83 8.78 -14.24
CA MET A 28 1.05 7.34 -14.35
C MET A 28 0.71 6.65 -13.03
N ILE A 29 0.36 5.37 -13.13
CA ILE A 29 0.25 4.51 -11.95
C ILE A 29 1.67 4.09 -11.56
N TYR A 30 1.99 4.25 -10.28
CA TYR A 30 3.19 3.71 -9.65
C TYR A 30 2.70 2.72 -8.60
N ASP A 31 2.90 1.42 -8.84
CA ASP A 31 2.42 0.35 -7.97
C ASP A 31 3.57 -0.22 -7.10
N PRO A 32 3.60 0.07 -5.79
CA PRO A 32 4.67 -0.43 -4.92
C PRO A 32 4.63 -1.93 -4.62
N GLU A 33 3.58 -2.66 -5.03
CA GLU A 33 3.62 -4.14 -4.97
C GLU A 33 4.75 -4.69 -5.86
N GLU A 34 5.02 -4.05 -7.01
CA GLU A 34 6.12 -4.43 -7.92
C GLU A 34 7.49 -4.36 -7.23
N ILE A 35 7.68 -3.42 -6.30
CA ILE A 35 8.90 -3.33 -5.49
C ILE A 35 9.00 -4.52 -4.54
N GLY A 36 7.87 -4.92 -3.94
CA GLY A 36 7.81 -6.10 -3.08
C GLY A 36 8.17 -7.39 -3.84
N TYR A 37 7.58 -7.59 -5.02
CA TYR A 37 7.92 -8.73 -5.87
C TYR A 37 9.38 -8.73 -6.31
N MET A 38 9.92 -7.56 -6.68
CA MET A 38 11.33 -7.41 -7.03
C MET A 38 12.24 -7.79 -5.85
N ILE A 39 11.97 -7.28 -4.65
CA ILE A 39 12.74 -7.59 -3.45
C ILE A 39 12.73 -9.10 -3.19
N ARG A 40 11.57 -9.76 -3.28
CA ARG A 40 11.50 -11.21 -3.08
C ARG A 40 12.33 -12.00 -4.07
N LYS A 41 12.42 -11.53 -5.31
CA LYS A 41 13.23 -12.15 -6.35
C LYS A 41 14.74 -11.93 -6.15
N LEU A 42 15.13 -10.78 -5.63
CA LEU A 42 16.53 -10.42 -5.40
C LEU A 42 17.07 -10.99 -4.08
N ILE A 43 16.23 -11.07 -3.06
CA ILE A 43 16.57 -11.51 -1.71
C ILE A 43 15.66 -12.70 -1.38
N PRO A 44 16.10 -13.93 -1.67
CA PRO A 44 15.41 -15.16 -1.26
C PRO A 44 15.17 -15.20 0.25
N GLU A 45 14.17 -15.97 0.68
CA GLU A 45 13.71 -16.01 2.08
C GLU A 45 14.82 -16.39 3.06
N GLU A 46 15.70 -17.31 2.68
CA GLU A 46 16.86 -17.75 3.46
C GLU A 46 17.88 -16.65 3.73
N CYS A 47 17.90 -15.59 2.90
CA CYS A 47 18.77 -14.43 3.05
C CYS A 47 18.11 -13.29 3.83
N ARG A 48 16.83 -13.40 4.17
CA ARG A 48 16.09 -12.39 4.93
C ARG A 48 16.23 -12.61 6.42
N GLU A 49 16.16 -11.52 7.17
CA GLU A 49 16.08 -11.54 8.63
C GLU A 49 14.85 -12.34 9.08
N GLU A 50 14.89 -12.90 10.30
CA GLU A 50 13.83 -13.79 10.79
C GLU A 50 12.43 -13.13 10.75
N ASN A 51 12.36 -11.83 11.09
CA ASN A 51 11.13 -11.04 11.07
C ASN A 51 10.66 -10.66 9.66
N GLU A 52 11.48 -10.84 8.63
CA GLU A 52 11.17 -10.52 7.22
C GLU A 52 10.72 -11.75 6.41
N ARG A 53 10.75 -12.94 7.02
CA ARG A 53 10.30 -14.21 6.41
C ARG A 53 8.79 -14.34 6.48
N THR A 54 8.09 -13.39 5.87
CA THR A 54 6.63 -13.31 5.85
C THR A 54 6.10 -13.12 4.43
N ASP A 55 4.80 -13.38 4.29
CA ASP A 55 4.05 -13.10 3.07
C ASP A 55 3.65 -11.62 2.93
N ASP A 56 4.01 -10.74 3.87
CA ASP A 56 3.72 -9.31 3.80
C ASP A 56 4.97 -8.48 3.48
N PHE A 57 4.94 -7.72 2.37
CA PHE A 57 6.01 -6.82 2.00
C PHE A 57 6.29 -5.75 3.06
N GLN A 58 5.31 -5.40 3.89
CA GLN A 58 5.46 -4.43 4.97
C GLN A 58 6.32 -4.93 6.14
N ASP A 59 6.66 -6.21 6.23
CA ASP A 59 7.66 -6.71 7.19
C ASP A 59 9.09 -6.46 6.72
N ILE A 60 9.30 -6.28 5.42
CA ILE A 60 10.62 -6.08 4.82
C ILE A 60 10.94 -4.59 4.82
N GLU A 61 11.89 -4.14 5.64
CA GLU A 61 12.24 -2.71 5.75
C GLU A 61 12.61 -2.12 4.39
N LEU A 62 13.32 -2.91 3.57
CA LEU A 62 13.76 -2.47 2.26
C LEU A 62 12.59 -2.10 1.33
N TRP A 63 11.40 -2.65 1.54
CA TRP A 63 10.21 -2.31 0.76
C TRP A 63 9.85 -0.84 0.90
N ARG A 64 9.61 -0.34 2.12
CA ARG A 64 9.27 1.09 2.35
C ARG A 64 10.35 2.03 1.82
N VAL A 65 11.62 1.66 1.99
CA VAL A 65 12.78 2.45 1.54
C VAL A 65 12.82 2.54 0.01
N LEU A 66 12.71 1.40 -0.67
CA LEU A 66 12.77 1.36 -2.14
C LEU A 66 11.50 1.92 -2.78
N THR A 67 10.33 1.84 -2.13
CA THR A 67 9.12 2.52 -2.57
C THR A 67 9.36 4.02 -2.72
N VAL A 68 9.91 4.66 -1.69
CA VAL A 68 10.19 6.10 -1.74
C VAL A 68 11.30 6.41 -2.74
N LYS A 69 12.44 5.69 -2.68
CA LYS A 69 13.59 5.95 -3.57
C LYS A 69 13.24 5.77 -5.05
N THR A 70 12.45 4.75 -5.39
CA THR A 70 12.02 4.53 -6.77
C THR A 70 11.09 5.65 -7.22
N ALA A 71 10.15 6.09 -6.38
CA ALA A 71 9.28 7.21 -6.69
C ALA A 71 10.07 8.52 -6.93
N VAL A 72 11.12 8.80 -6.14
CA VAL A 72 12.03 9.94 -6.36
C VAL A 72 12.62 9.89 -7.76
N GLU A 73 13.24 8.76 -8.13
CA GLU A 73 13.93 8.64 -9.42
C GLU A 73 12.97 8.67 -10.61
N VAL A 74 11.81 8.02 -10.49
CA VAL A 74 10.75 8.06 -11.52
C VAL A 74 10.23 9.47 -11.71
N ARG A 75 9.89 10.17 -10.61
CA ARG A 75 9.39 11.56 -10.66
C ARG A 75 10.44 12.48 -11.28
N ARG A 76 11.70 12.37 -10.85
CA ARG A 76 12.82 13.17 -11.37
C ARG A 76 13.07 12.94 -12.86
N LYS A 77 13.02 11.68 -13.31
CA LYS A 77 13.33 11.31 -14.70
C LYS A 77 12.22 11.66 -15.68
N TYR A 78 10.97 11.40 -15.31
CA TYR A 78 9.84 11.48 -16.23
C TYR A 78 8.92 12.68 -15.97
N ASN A 79 9.05 13.33 -14.81
CA ASN A 79 8.22 14.46 -14.40
C ASN A 79 6.70 14.22 -14.55
N LYS A 80 6.25 12.98 -14.30
CA LYS A 80 4.82 12.60 -14.30
C LYS A 80 4.21 12.64 -12.91
N HIS A 81 2.93 12.96 -12.80
CA HIS A 81 2.19 12.76 -11.55
C HIS A 81 2.09 11.28 -11.24
N LEU A 82 2.20 10.92 -9.97
CA LEU A 82 2.15 9.53 -9.54
C LEU A 82 0.81 9.24 -8.87
N ILE A 83 0.11 8.21 -9.32
CA ILE A 83 -1.06 7.64 -8.65
C ILE A 83 -0.60 6.33 -8.02
N VAL A 84 -0.67 6.25 -6.69
CA VAL A 84 -0.02 5.22 -5.88
C VAL A 84 -1.08 4.44 -5.08
N PRO A 85 -1.62 3.35 -5.63
CA PRO A 85 -2.47 2.45 -4.86
C PRO A 85 -1.63 1.71 -3.81
N MET A 86 -2.09 1.70 -2.56
CA MET A 86 -1.33 1.13 -1.43
C MET A 86 -2.21 0.35 -0.46
N THR A 87 -1.67 -0.70 0.16
CA THR A 87 -2.23 -1.27 1.39
C THR A 87 -1.19 -1.08 2.49
N ILE A 88 -1.31 -0.01 3.28
CA ILE A 88 -0.43 0.22 4.42
C ILE A 88 -1.27 0.31 5.69
N TYR A 89 -0.97 -0.58 6.63
CA TYR A 89 -1.62 -0.63 7.93
C TYR A 89 -0.63 -0.56 9.10
N LYS A 90 0.67 -0.72 8.84
CA LYS A 90 1.72 -0.48 9.84
C LYS A 90 2.07 1.00 9.88
N GLU A 91 1.94 1.63 11.04
CA GLU A 91 2.12 3.07 11.22
C GLU A 91 3.52 3.54 10.80
N GLU A 92 4.56 2.79 11.15
CA GLU A 92 5.94 3.12 10.77
C GLU A 92 6.11 3.21 9.25
N ASN A 93 5.59 2.22 8.52
CA ASN A 93 5.64 2.20 7.07
C ASN A 93 4.82 3.33 6.45
N PHE A 94 3.65 3.62 7.03
CA PHE A 94 2.82 4.73 6.58
C PHE A 94 3.55 6.06 6.73
N ASN A 95 4.09 6.34 7.92
CA ASN A 95 4.81 7.56 8.21
C ASN A 95 6.05 7.71 7.32
N HIS A 96 6.81 6.63 7.11
CA HIS A 96 7.97 6.65 6.21
C HIS A 96 7.60 7.02 4.78
N ILE A 97 6.60 6.32 4.22
CA ILE A 97 6.20 6.50 2.82
C ILE A 97 5.51 7.84 2.61
N TYR A 98 4.62 8.24 3.52
CA TYR A 98 3.92 9.52 3.47
C TYR A 98 4.90 10.69 3.50
N ASN A 99 5.83 10.71 4.46
CA ASN A 99 6.82 11.76 4.56
C ASN A 99 7.78 11.76 3.36
N GLY A 100 8.17 10.58 2.88
CA GLY A 100 8.97 10.42 1.66
C GLY A 100 8.29 11.02 0.43
N PHE A 101 7.01 10.70 0.20
CA PHE A 101 6.22 11.28 -0.89
C PHE A 101 6.00 12.79 -0.72
N LYS A 102 5.75 13.26 0.50
CA LYS A 102 5.59 14.70 0.78
C LYS A 102 6.86 15.49 0.49
N ALA A 103 8.03 14.89 0.72
CA ALA A 103 9.32 15.49 0.38
C ALA A 103 9.62 15.50 -1.12
N ILE A 104 9.03 14.58 -1.90
CA ILE A 104 9.13 14.57 -3.36
C ILE A 104 8.28 15.69 -3.97
N ASP A 105 7.09 15.92 -3.42
CA ASP A 105 6.10 16.83 -3.99
C ASP A 105 5.15 17.36 -2.91
N GLU A 106 5.06 18.68 -2.77
CA GLU A 106 4.20 19.31 -1.75
C GLU A 106 2.71 19.02 -1.99
N GLU A 107 2.31 18.76 -3.23
CA GLU A 107 0.95 18.38 -3.61
C GLU A 107 0.71 16.87 -3.43
N LEU A 108 0.90 16.38 -2.20
CA LEU A 108 0.55 15.03 -1.81
C LEU A 108 -0.92 14.97 -1.35
N TYR A 109 -1.73 14.21 -2.08
CA TYR A 109 -3.12 13.91 -1.70
C TYR A 109 -3.23 12.46 -1.25
N HIS A 110 -3.75 12.24 -0.05
CA HIS A 110 -3.95 10.90 0.51
C HIS A 110 -5.44 10.62 0.72
N PHE A 111 -5.92 9.54 0.12
CA PHE A 111 -7.28 9.05 0.23
C PHE A 111 -7.28 7.64 0.81
N SER A 112 -8.22 7.33 1.70
CA SER A 112 -8.43 5.98 2.20
C SER A 112 -9.78 5.46 1.70
N LEU A 113 -9.77 4.36 0.95
CA LEU A 113 -10.97 3.67 0.51
C LEU A 113 -11.51 2.81 1.65
N VAL A 114 -12.64 3.24 2.22
CA VAL A 114 -13.40 2.45 3.18
C VAL A 114 -14.40 1.60 2.41
N ALA A 115 -14.22 0.28 2.45
CA ALA A 115 -15.22 -0.66 1.97
C ALA A 115 -15.95 -1.23 3.19
N THR A 116 -17.29 -1.26 3.14
CA THR A 116 -18.06 -1.96 4.18
C THR A 116 -17.68 -3.44 4.18
N GLU A 117 -17.73 -4.07 5.35
CA GLU A 117 -17.36 -5.48 5.55
C GLU A 117 -18.05 -6.39 4.53
N GLU A 118 -19.35 -6.17 4.28
CA GLU A 118 -20.15 -6.90 3.29
C GLU A 118 -19.63 -6.75 1.84
N THR A 119 -19.07 -5.60 1.48
CA THR A 119 -18.49 -5.33 0.15
C THR A 119 -17.14 -6.05 -0.01
N ILE A 120 -16.36 -6.15 1.06
CA ILE A 120 -15.09 -6.89 1.09
C ILE A 120 -15.39 -8.39 0.97
N TYR A 121 -16.32 -8.91 1.77
CA TYR A 121 -16.75 -10.32 1.74
C TYR A 121 -17.20 -10.78 0.35
N LYS A 122 -18.07 -10.02 -0.32
CA LYS A 122 -18.56 -10.36 -1.67
C LYS A 122 -17.45 -10.40 -2.73
N ARG A 123 -16.38 -9.60 -2.55
CA ARG A 123 -15.26 -9.53 -3.49
C ARG A 123 -14.20 -10.61 -3.23
N LEU A 124 -13.90 -10.90 -1.97
CA LEU A 124 -12.94 -11.95 -1.59
C LEU A 124 -13.49 -13.35 -1.84
N ALA A 125 -14.79 -13.59 -1.59
CA ALA A 125 -15.44 -14.87 -1.91
C ALA A 125 -15.40 -15.22 -3.41
N LYS A 126 -15.26 -14.23 -4.30
CA LYS A 126 -15.07 -14.45 -5.74
C LYS A 126 -13.63 -14.79 -6.13
N ARG A 127 -12.64 -14.56 -5.27
CA ARG A 127 -11.22 -14.79 -5.55
C ARG A 127 -10.67 -16.12 -5.02
N GLY A 128 -11.34 -16.75 -4.04
CA GLY A 128 -11.00 -18.10 -3.58
C GLY A 128 -9.79 -18.20 -2.64
N ASP A 129 -9.38 -17.10 -2.00
CA ASP A 129 -8.19 -17.07 -1.15
C ASP A 129 -8.49 -17.53 0.29
N GLU A 130 -7.77 -18.56 0.77
CA GLU A 130 -7.95 -19.24 2.07
C GLU A 130 -7.25 -18.53 3.26
N PHE A 131 -6.72 -17.31 3.06
CA PHE A 131 -5.80 -16.63 4.00
C PHE A 131 -6.47 -15.98 5.24
N TRP A 132 -7.77 -16.18 5.47
CA TRP A 132 -8.56 -15.25 6.29
C TRP A 132 -8.63 -15.51 7.81
N ARG A 133 -8.15 -16.64 8.35
CA ARG A 133 -8.37 -16.91 9.80
C ARG A 133 -7.55 -16.03 10.77
N LEU A 134 -6.57 -15.24 10.32
CA LEU A 134 -5.64 -14.52 11.20
C LEU A 134 -5.83 -12.99 11.31
N ALA A 135 -6.55 -12.35 10.37
CA ALA A 135 -6.63 -10.88 10.32
C ALA A 135 -7.86 -10.28 11.06
N VAL A 136 -8.85 -11.10 11.43
CA VAL A 136 -10.05 -10.62 12.15
C VAL A 136 -9.83 -10.52 13.65
N SER A 137 -8.99 -11.40 14.23
CA SER A 137 -8.81 -11.45 15.68
C SER A 137 -8.00 -10.27 16.24
N THR A 138 -7.15 -9.63 15.44
CA THR A 138 -6.27 -8.55 15.91
C THR A 138 -6.91 -7.15 15.89
N SER A 139 -8.07 -6.97 15.25
CA SER A 139 -8.76 -5.68 15.21
C SER A 139 -9.83 -5.50 16.31
N ALA A 140 -10.17 -6.55 17.04
CA ALA A 140 -11.29 -6.55 17.98
C ALA A 140 -10.91 -6.16 19.43
N GLU A 141 -9.63 -6.13 19.81
CA GLU A 141 -9.21 -5.94 21.21
C GLU A 141 -8.78 -4.50 21.56
N GLY A 142 -8.74 -3.57 20.60
CA GLY A 142 -8.12 -2.26 20.79
C GLY A 142 -9.03 -1.07 21.17
N CYS A 143 -10.36 -1.23 21.21
CA CYS A 143 -11.26 -0.09 21.39
C CYS A 143 -12.35 -0.37 22.44
N ALA A 144 -11.94 -0.41 23.71
CA ALA A 144 -12.84 -0.26 24.84
C ALA A 144 -12.54 1.09 25.52
N CYS A 145 -13.04 2.18 24.92
CA CYS A 145 -13.23 3.42 25.66
C CYS A 145 -14.48 3.27 26.53
N SER A 146 -14.26 3.28 27.83
CA SER A 146 -15.25 3.32 28.90
C SER A 146 -16.10 4.59 28.83
N GLU A 147 -17.42 4.43 28.72
CA GLU A 147 -18.38 5.42 29.19
C GLU A 147 -18.90 4.98 30.56
N GLY A 148 -18.68 5.84 31.55
CA GLY A 148 -19.07 5.69 32.96
C GLY A 148 -18.52 6.83 33.79
#